data_AF-A0A2A5EW07-F1
#
_entry.id   AF-A0A2A5EW07-F1
#
_cell.length_a   1.000
_cell.length_b   1.000
_cell.length_c   1.000
_cell.angle_alpha   90.00
_cell.angle_beta   90.00
_cell.angle_gamma   90.00
#
_symmetry.space_group_name_H-M   'P 1'
#
loop_
_entity.id
_entity.type
_entity.pdbx_description
1 polymer ?
#
loop_
_entity_poly.entity_id
_entity_poly.type
_entity_poly.pdbx_seq_one_letter_code
_entity_poly.pdbx_strand_id
1 'polypeptide(L)' 'MALLKALFPWGPVFFGIGFLAPLIATVMAETGIAAPIGLTEIQLGLIIGASLGLIAKLRGSWV' A
#
# COMPACT_ATOMS: atom_id res chain seq x y z
N MET A 1 1.89 24.62 9.00
CA MET A 1 3.26 24.08 8.83
C MET A 1 3.53 22.81 9.66
N ALA A 2 3.13 22.76 10.95
CA ALA A 2 3.40 21.60 11.81
C ALA A 2 2.79 20.28 11.32
N LEU A 3 1.53 20.32 10.84
CA LEU A 3 0.85 19.13 10.32
C LEU A 3 1.56 18.51 9.11
N LEU A 4 1.94 19.32 8.11
CA LEU A 4 2.67 18.85 6.94
C LEU A 4 4.00 18.20 7.31
N LYS A 5 4.74 18.79 8.26
CA LYS A 5 5.99 18.20 8.77
C LYS A 5 5.76 16.85 9.46
N ALA A 6 4.62 16.68 10.14
CA ALA A 6 4.26 15.42 10.78
C ALA A 6 3.85 14.34 9.76
N LEU A 7 3.24 14.72 8.63
CA LEU A 7 2.75 13.80 7.60
C LEU A 7 3.82 13.40 6.58
N PHE A 8 4.77 14.27 6.26
CA PHE A 8 5.83 14.00 5.28
C PHE A 8 6.58 12.66 5.49
N PRO A 9 6.98 12.29 6.73
CA PRO A 9 7.62 11.00 7.00
C PRO A 9 6.75 9.77 6.70
N TRP A 10 5.43 9.95 6.61
CA TRP A 10 4.48 8.89 6.28
C TRP A 10 4.19 8.78 4.78
N GLY A 11 4.87 9.58 3.95
CA GLY A 11 4.78 9.53 2.49
C GLY A 11 4.81 8.10 1.92
N PRO A 12 5.73 7.21 2.36
CA PRO A 12 5.75 5.83 1.87
C PRO A 12 4.47 5.03 2.19
N VAL A 13 3.87 5.24 3.37
CA VAL A 13 2.62 4.58 3.76
C VAL A 13 1.45 5.12 2.94
N PHE A 14 1.37 6.44 2.74
CA PHE A 14 0.34 7.05 1.91
C PHE A 14 0.45 6.61 0.44
N PHE A 15 1.67 6.48 -0.09
CA PHE A 15 1.89 5.90 -1.41
C PHE A 15 1.47 4.42 -1.46
N GLY A 16 1.82 3.65 -0.43
CA GLY A 16 1.41 2.25 -0.29
C GLY A 16 -0.11 2.06 -0.34
N ILE A 17 -0.85 2.92 0.36
CA ILE A 17 -2.32 2.85 0.42
C ILE A 17 -2.99 3.49 -0.80
N GLY A 18 -2.53 4.67 -1.20
CA GLY A 18 -3.21 5.48 -2.23
C GLY A 18 -2.86 5.09 -3.67
N PHE A 19 -1.72 4.43 -3.88
CA PHE A 19 -1.26 4.06 -5.22
C PHE A 19 -0.99 2.55 -5.34
N LEU A 20 -0.17 1.99 -4.45
CA LEU A 20 0.27 0.60 -4.57
C LEU A 20 -0.88 -0.39 -4.34
N ALA A 21 -1.74 -0.13 -3.35
CA ALA A 21 -2.89 -0.98 -3.06
C ALA A 21 -3.90 -1.07 -4.22
N PRO A 22 -4.38 0.04 -4.82
CA PRO A 22 -5.20 0.00 -6.02
C PRO A 22 -4.50 -0.71 -7.19
N LEU A 23 -3.21 -0.45 -7.41
CA LEU A 23 -2.44 -1.10 -8.48
C LEU A 23 -2.44 -2.62 -8.31
N ILE A 24 -2.18 -3.12 -7.10
CA ILE A 24 -2.21 -4.55 -6.81
C ILE A 24 -3.60 -5.12 -7.08
N ALA A 25 -4.64 -4.47 -6.58
CA ALA A 25 -6.02 -4.94 -6.76
C ALA A 25 -6.42 -4.99 -8.24
N THR A 26 -6.04 -3.97 -9.03
CA THR A 26 -6.28 -3.95 -10.48
C THR A 26 -5.50 -5.05 -11.19
N VAL A 27 -4.22 -5.24 -10.87
CA VAL A 27 -3.43 -6.33 -11.45
C VAL A 27 -4.06 -7.68 -11.14
N MET A 28 -4.53 -7.91 -9.91
CA MET A 28 -5.23 -9.13 -9.53
C MET A 28 -6.52 -9.34 -10.35
N ALA A 29 -7.33 -8.30 -10.49
CA ALA A 29 -8.56 -8.35 -11.28
C ALA A 29 -8.30 -8.66 -12.76
N GLU A 30 -7.29 -8.01 -13.37
CA GLU A 30 -6.95 -8.21 -14.78
C GLU A 30 -6.26 -9.55 -15.06
N THR A 31 -5.53 -10.10 -14.08
CA THR A 31 -4.86 -11.40 -14.21
C THR A 31 -5.72 -12.58 -13.76
N GLY A 32 -6.89 -12.32 -13.18
CA GLY A 32 -7.77 -13.35 -12.61
C GLY A 32 -7.22 -14.00 -11.33
N ILE A 33 -6.22 -13.38 -10.70
CA ILE A 33 -5.67 -13.86 -9.41
C ILE A 33 -6.63 -13.44 -8.30
N ALA A 34 -7.36 -14.40 -7.75
CA ALA A 34 -8.25 -14.16 -6.63
C ALA A 34 -7.47 -13.89 -5.33
N ALA A 35 -8.00 -12.98 -4.50
CA ALA A 35 -7.50 -12.80 -3.15
C ALA A 35 -7.81 -14.04 -2.27
N PRO A 36 -6.91 -14.44 -1.36
CA PRO A 36 -7.09 -15.63 -0.56
C PRO A 36 -8.02 -15.37 0.64
N ILE A 37 -8.53 -16.44 1.27
CA ILE A 37 -9.25 -16.40 2.56
C ILE A 37 -10.52 -15.52 2.52
N GLY A 38 -11.20 -15.43 1.37
CA GLY A 38 -12.45 -14.67 1.22
C GLY A 38 -12.28 -13.15 1.28
N LEU A 39 -11.05 -12.65 1.16
CA LEU A 39 -10.79 -11.22 1.00
C LEU A 39 -11.23 -10.75 -0.38
N THR A 40 -11.55 -9.46 -0.50
CA THR A 40 -11.58 -8.79 -1.80
C THR A 40 -10.17 -8.42 -2.25
N GLU A 41 -9.97 -8.23 -3.54
CA GLU A 41 -8.68 -7.84 -4.14
C GLU A 41 -8.18 -6.53 -3.55
N ILE A 42 -9.09 -5.56 -3.31
CA ILE A 42 -8.73 -4.27 -2.70
C ILE A 42 -8.34 -4.41 -1.22
N GLN A 43 -8.96 -5.32 -0.46
CA GLN A 43 -8.56 -5.58 0.92
C GLN A 43 -7.15 -6.16 0.97
N LEU A 44 -6.84 -7.13 0.10
CA LEU A 44 -5.49 -7.68 0.01
C LEU A 44 -4.48 -6.61 -0.47
N GLY A 45 -4.84 -5.84 -1.49
CA GLY A 45 -4.03 -4.72 -1.97
C GLY A 45 -3.70 -3.72 -0.85
N LEU A 46 -4.68 -3.34 -0.03
CA LEU A 46 -4.49 -2.44 1.12
C LEU A 46 -3.55 -3.04 2.16
N ILE A 47 -3.69 -4.32 2.49
CA ILE A 47 -2.80 -5.01 3.44
C ILE A 47 -1.36 -4.99 2.92
N ILE A 48 -1.15 -5.41 1.66
CA ILE A 48 0.19 -5.46 1.06
C ILE A 48 0.77 -4.06 0.94
N GLY A 49 0.00 -3.12 0.36
CA GLY A 49 0.43 -1.75 0.13
C GLY A 49 0.79 -1.00 1.42
N ALA A 50 -0.06 -1.10 2.46
CA ALA A 50 0.22 -0.50 3.76
C ALA A 50 1.43 -1.14 4.45
N SER A 51 1.57 -2.47 4.36
CA SER A 51 2.70 -3.20 4.96
C SER A 51 4.03 -2.81 4.30
N LEU A 52 4.08 -2.81 2.96
CA LEU A 52 5.27 -2.40 2.21
C LEU A 52 5.60 -0.93 2.45
N GLY A 53 4.59 -0.05 2.47
CA GLY A 53 4.79 1.36 2.80
C GLY A 53 5.32 1.57 4.22
N LEU A 54 4.84 0.78 5.19
CA LEU A 54 5.34 0.83 6.56
C LEU A 54 6.80 0.34 6.64
N ILE A 55 7.12 -0.77 5.98
CA ILE A 55 8.49 -1.28 5.88
C ILE A 55 9.40 -0.24 5.23
N ALA A 56 8.98 0.39 4.14
CA ALA A 56 9.75 1.42 3.46
C ALA A 56 9.97 2.66 4.33
N LYS A 57 8.95 3.08 5.11
CA LYS A 57 9.09 4.13 6.11
C LYS A 57 10.09 3.77 7.20
N LEU A 58 10.09 2.53 7.68
CA LEU A 58 11.00 2.07 8.75
C LEU A 58 12.43 1.91 8.25
N ARG A 59 12.61 1.43 7.02
CA ARG A 59 13.93 1.26 6.38
C ARG A 59 14.49 2.57 5.82
N GLY A 60 13.64 3.56 5.54
CA GLY A 60 14.01 4.77 4.81
C GLY A 60 14.23 4.55 3.31
N SER A 61 13.87 3.37 2.78
CA SER A 61 14.09 2.97 1.39
C SER A 61 13.00 1.99 0.94
N TRP A 62 12.60 2.07 -0.33
CA TRP A 62 11.74 1.09 -1.00
C TRP A 62 12.51 -0.13 -1.53
N VAL A 63 13.84 -0.01 -1.63
CA VAL A 63 14.78 -1.07 -2.04
C VAL A 63 15.44 -1.64 -0.79
#